data_AF-A0A9N8DEV3-F1
#
_entry.id   AF-A0A9N8DEV3-F1
#
_cell.length_a   1.000
_cell.length_b   1.000
_cell.length_c   1.000
_cell.angle_alpha   90.00
_cell.angle_beta   90.00
_cell.angle_gamma   90.00
#
_symmetry.space_group_name_H-M   'P 1'
#
loop_
_entity.id
_entity.type
_entity.pdbx_description
1 polymer ?
#
loop_
_entity_poly.entity_id
_entity_poly.type
_entity_poly.pdbx_seq_one_letter_code
_entity_poly.pdbx_strand_id
1 'polypeptide(L)'
;MPSFYSAVLALSSLAVPASAWLTNSPSHHAHAAAKLSIMSASNIVLGPSEDPTAFDSLKIGSAKVHRYSKDTDPDSQTEYVMWYHGRSEELDADKTLPPLSTGRIGRATSRNGLHWVKDTQGSESEDMTGVSIGLNKESWWGFDTAHCGLGSVLLPMSTPAVLMDGGVYMQYYFGGSFDEAPIADFLENTPDAMKDATIKGMKMKIGVAVSQDGVSWGRVEGDDPSGACVVPFDNNDPNQEQSNFEEELYCGWPEVVVSLQKKKAFLMCYSTMLKDSKQKCIAAAQSPDGFRWIKEGVCLRPDEEGPDAGGCARCCVVKDAEFDGTSWNELASFTMYYEGVSKEDNKHRIMMAKSKDGKTWNKEGLVFDIGSDDSWDSEGVGAPHVIRMDDGTQRMYYTGQGKGGTTAIGAATLSEANMFVREQAAVTFA
;
A
#
# COMPACT_ATOMS: atom_id res chain seq x y z
N MET A 1 29.65 10.35 -14.11
CA MET A 1 28.28 10.71 -13.70
C MET A 1 27.95 9.83 -12.49
N PRO A 2 27.93 10.36 -11.26
CA PRO A 2 27.69 9.54 -10.08
C PRO A 2 26.22 9.12 -10.08
N SER A 3 25.96 7.83 -9.89
CA SER A 3 24.64 7.23 -9.81
C SER A 3 23.81 7.80 -8.66
N PHE A 4 22.52 8.04 -8.93
CA PHE A 4 21.46 8.47 -8.00
C PHE A 4 21.45 7.76 -6.62
N TYR A 5 22.06 6.58 -6.50
CA TYR A 5 22.18 5.82 -5.25
C TYR A 5 22.97 6.52 -4.12
N SER A 6 23.98 7.35 -4.42
CA SER A 6 24.85 7.90 -3.35
C SER A 6 24.28 9.15 -2.65
N ALA A 7 23.32 9.86 -3.24
CA ALA A 7 22.78 11.10 -2.64
C ALA A 7 21.55 10.89 -1.76
N VAL A 8 20.82 9.79 -1.94
CA VAL A 8 19.66 9.43 -1.10
C VAL A 8 20.06 8.53 0.09
N LEU A 9 21.22 7.85 0.02
CA LEU A 9 21.81 7.10 1.13
C LEU A 9 22.76 7.94 2.04
N ALA A 10 23.03 9.20 1.70
CA ALA A 10 23.96 10.06 2.43
C ALA A 10 23.32 10.85 3.59
N LEU A 11 22.45 10.20 4.37
CA LEU A 11 22.03 10.65 5.71
C LEU A 11 22.29 9.58 6.80
N SER A 12 23.15 8.58 6.52
CA SER A 12 23.61 7.65 7.55
C SER A 12 25.14 7.52 7.56
N SER A 13 25.70 7.72 8.76
CA SER A 13 27.05 7.39 9.23
C SER A 13 28.20 8.40 8.97
N LEU A 14 28.61 9.06 10.06
CA LEU A 14 29.98 9.56 10.25
C LEU A 14 30.79 8.49 11.01
N ALA A 15 32.05 8.36 10.59
CA ALA A 15 33.12 7.42 10.94
C ALA A 15 33.43 7.28 12.46
N VAL A 16 34.24 6.33 12.99
CA VAL A 16 35.66 5.99 12.71
C VAL A 16 36.07 4.59 13.33
N PRO A 17 37.34 4.08 13.31
CA PRO A 17 37.76 2.89 12.54
C PRO A 17 38.37 1.72 13.37
N ALA A 18 38.69 0.58 12.72
CA ALA A 18 39.92 -0.18 12.99
C ALA A 18 40.19 -1.33 11.98
N SER A 19 41.32 -1.19 11.28
CA SER A 19 42.39 -2.18 11.02
C SER A 19 42.08 -3.53 10.36
N ALA A 20 42.57 -3.65 9.13
CA ALA A 20 42.75 -4.87 8.35
C ALA A 20 43.81 -5.82 8.94
N TRP A 21 43.61 -7.13 8.75
CA TRP A 21 44.67 -8.10 8.43
C TRP A 21 44.16 -9.15 7.45
N LEU A 22 44.95 -9.36 6.40
CA LEU A 22 44.79 -10.38 5.36
C LEU A 22 45.11 -11.79 5.91
N THR A 23 44.49 -12.84 5.36
CA THR A 23 45.18 -13.86 4.53
C THR A 23 44.27 -15.02 4.08
N ASN A 24 44.40 -15.34 2.79
CA ASN A 24 44.24 -16.61 2.05
C ASN A 24 43.25 -17.71 2.47
N SER A 25 42.41 -18.07 1.48
CA SER A 25 41.73 -19.37 1.33
C SER A 25 42.73 -20.54 1.15
N PRO A 26 42.28 -21.79 1.32
CA PRO A 26 41.88 -22.54 0.11
C PRO A 26 40.65 -23.47 0.27
N SER A 27 40.16 -23.83 -0.92
CA SER A 27 39.06 -24.70 -1.32
C SER A 27 38.97 -26.08 -0.67
N HIS A 28 37.72 -26.55 -0.44
CA HIS A 28 37.38 -27.98 -0.53
C HIS A 28 36.00 -28.19 -1.14
N HIS A 29 35.95 -29.07 -2.16
CA HIS A 29 34.74 -29.68 -2.71
C HIS A 29 34.09 -30.61 -1.68
N ALA A 30 32.78 -30.47 -1.45
CA ALA A 30 31.98 -31.52 -0.82
C ALA A 30 30.52 -31.43 -1.30
N HIS A 31 30.06 -32.58 -1.79
CA HIS A 31 28.72 -33.06 -2.15
C HIS A 31 27.49 -32.17 -1.88
N ALA A 32 26.65 -32.10 -2.93
CA ALA A 32 25.28 -31.60 -2.90
C ALA A 32 24.42 -32.39 -1.87
N ALA A 33 24.30 -31.83 -0.68
CA ALA A 33 23.18 -32.07 0.21
C ALA A 33 22.20 -30.92 -0.03
N ALA A 34 20.96 -31.26 -0.40
CA ALA A 34 19.86 -30.29 -0.40
C ALA A 34 19.80 -29.66 0.99
N LYS A 35 20.25 -28.41 1.10
CA LYS A 35 20.00 -27.61 2.30
C LYS A 35 18.50 -27.35 2.31
N LEU A 36 17.77 -28.15 3.09
CA LEU A 36 16.57 -27.63 3.74
C LEU A 36 17.04 -26.37 4.48
N SER A 37 16.72 -25.22 3.92
CA SER A 37 16.81 -23.96 4.62
C SER A 37 15.94 -24.11 5.86
N ILE A 38 16.57 -24.01 7.03
CA ILE A 38 15.87 -23.76 8.28
C ILE A 38 15.16 -22.43 8.03
N MET A 39 13.89 -22.48 7.66
CA MET A 39 13.07 -21.28 7.52
C MET A 39 13.16 -20.58 8.87
N SER A 40 13.73 -19.38 8.88
CA SER A 40 13.60 -18.52 10.06
C SER A 40 12.12 -18.37 10.34
N ALA A 41 11.77 -18.28 11.62
CA ALA A 41 10.43 -17.98 12.11
C ALA A 41 10.02 -16.56 11.67
N SER A 42 9.89 -16.33 10.38
CA SER A 42 9.55 -15.05 9.78
C SER A 42 8.04 -14.95 9.67
N ASN A 43 7.51 -13.77 9.98
CA ASN A 43 6.11 -13.41 9.79
C ASN A 43 5.85 -12.84 8.38
N ILE A 44 6.73 -13.15 7.42
CA ILE A 44 6.57 -12.82 6.01
C ILE A 44 5.54 -13.79 5.44
N VAL A 45 4.46 -13.25 4.87
CA VAL A 45 3.41 -14.03 4.23
C VAL A 45 3.49 -13.98 2.71
N LEU A 46 4.12 -12.94 2.14
CA LEU A 46 4.42 -12.82 0.72
C LEU A 46 5.71 -12.02 0.53
N GLY A 47 6.61 -12.49 -0.34
CA GLY A 47 7.85 -11.80 -0.71
C GLY A 47 7.93 -11.53 -2.22
N PRO A 48 8.91 -10.74 -2.70
CA PRO A 48 9.21 -10.59 -4.13
C PRO A 48 9.39 -11.95 -4.83
N SER A 49 9.11 -12.00 -6.13
CA SER A 49 9.26 -13.25 -6.88
C SER A 49 10.73 -13.58 -7.13
N GLU A 50 11.06 -14.88 -7.05
CA GLU A 50 12.41 -15.37 -7.41
C GLU A 50 12.66 -15.34 -8.92
N ASP A 51 11.60 -15.35 -9.73
CA ASP A 51 11.68 -15.17 -11.18
C ASP A 51 11.97 -13.70 -11.51
N PRO A 52 13.14 -13.37 -12.11
CA PRO A 52 13.49 -11.99 -12.44
C PRO A 52 12.54 -11.34 -13.45
N THR A 53 11.84 -12.15 -14.25
CA THR A 53 10.91 -11.68 -15.29
C THR A 53 9.52 -11.36 -14.75
N ALA A 54 9.23 -11.73 -13.50
CA ALA A 54 7.95 -11.43 -12.87
C ALA A 54 7.79 -9.92 -12.61
N PHE A 55 6.55 -9.44 -12.65
CA PHE A 55 6.23 -8.02 -12.43
C PHE A 55 6.62 -7.51 -11.03
N ASP A 56 6.83 -8.43 -10.09
CA ASP A 56 7.10 -8.20 -8.66
C ASP A 56 8.45 -8.79 -8.22
N SER A 57 9.40 -8.90 -9.14
CA SER A 57 10.73 -9.47 -8.90
C SER A 57 11.63 -8.63 -7.99
N LEU A 58 11.42 -7.31 -7.92
CA LEU A 58 12.29 -6.39 -7.16
C LEU A 58 11.67 -5.97 -5.81
N LYS A 59 10.43 -5.49 -5.82
CA LYS A 59 9.73 -5.01 -4.61
C LYS A 59 8.24 -5.31 -4.68
N ILE A 60 7.63 -5.49 -3.53
CA ILE A 60 6.17 -5.61 -3.34
C ILE A 60 5.66 -4.69 -2.25
N GLY A 61 4.36 -4.38 -2.27
CA GLY A 61 3.73 -3.61 -1.21
C GLY A 61 2.22 -3.47 -1.36
N SER A 62 1.62 -2.85 -0.34
CA SER A 62 0.17 -2.55 -0.22
C SER A 62 -0.71 -3.75 -0.55
N ALA A 63 -0.93 -4.61 0.45
CA ALA A 63 -1.83 -5.76 0.31
C ALA A 63 -3.29 -5.35 0.60
N LYS A 64 -4.24 -5.79 -0.23
CA LYS A 64 -5.67 -5.74 0.09
C LYS A 64 -6.23 -7.14 0.09
N VAL A 65 -6.72 -7.57 1.24
CA VAL A 65 -7.18 -8.94 1.48
C VAL A 65 -8.69 -8.99 1.67
N HIS A 66 -9.33 -9.85 0.92
CA HIS A 66 -10.69 -10.31 1.15
C HIS A 66 -10.68 -11.74 1.67
N ARG A 67 -11.68 -12.06 2.49
CA ARG A 67 -11.88 -13.36 3.10
C ARG A 67 -13.29 -13.82 2.78
N TYR A 68 -13.43 -15.05 2.30
CA TYR A 68 -14.70 -15.64 1.91
C TYR A 68 -14.95 -16.94 2.68
N SER A 69 -16.16 -17.06 3.19
CA SER A 69 -16.74 -18.28 3.75
C SER A 69 -18.06 -18.55 3.02
N LYS A 70 -18.31 -19.76 2.52
CA LYS A 70 -19.62 -20.06 1.94
C LYS A 70 -20.57 -20.47 3.06
N ASP A 71 -21.49 -19.58 3.43
CA ASP A 71 -22.52 -19.83 4.46
C ASP A 71 -23.40 -21.08 4.19
N THR A 72 -23.44 -21.56 2.95
CA THR A 72 -24.28 -22.68 2.53
C THR A 72 -23.66 -24.06 2.76
N ASP A 73 -22.38 -24.14 3.13
CA ASP A 73 -21.67 -25.39 3.36
C ASP A 73 -20.80 -25.30 4.63
N PRO A 74 -21.16 -26.00 5.72
CA PRO A 74 -20.35 -26.05 6.94
C PRO A 74 -18.93 -26.60 6.72
N ASP A 75 -18.72 -27.32 5.61
CA ASP A 75 -17.42 -27.88 5.23
C ASP A 75 -16.65 -26.99 4.22
N SER A 76 -17.21 -25.82 3.84
CA SER A 76 -16.54 -24.90 2.92
C SER A 76 -15.26 -24.37 3.56
N GLN A 77 -14.12 -24.64 2.91
CA GLN A 77 -12.84 -24.09 3.34
C GLN A 77 -12.84 -22.57 3.15
N THR A 78 -12.39 -21.83 4.17
CA THR A 78 -12.19 -20.39 4.05
C THR A 78 -11.20 -20.09 2.93
N GLU A 79 -11.56 -19.18 2.04
CA GLU A 79 -10.69 -18.72 0.97
C GLU A 79 -10.32 -17.26 1.17
N TYR A 80 -9.04 -16.95 1.01
CA TYR A 80 -8.52 -15.60 1.08
C TYR A 80 -7.99 -15.21 -0.29
N VAL A 81 -8.27 -13.98 -0.69
CA VAL A 81 -7.74 -13.38 -1.90
C VAL A 81 -7.03 -12.09 -1.53
N MET A 82 -5.79 -11.94 -2.01
CA MET A 82 -4.98 -10.75 -1.83
C MET A 82 -4.71 -10.13 -3.19
N TRP A 83 -4.91 -8.82 -3.29
CA TRP A 83 -4.30 -8.01 -4.35
C TRP A 83 -3.11 -7.28 -3.76
N TYR A 84 -2.06 -7.13 -4.55
CA TYR A 84 -0.85 -6.42 -4.14
C TYR A 84 -0.19 -5.79 -5.36
N HIS A 85 0.57 -4.72 -5.15
CA HIS A 85 1.39 -4.16 -6.23
C HIS A 85 2.84 -4.64 -6.14
N GLY A 86 3.51 -4.62 -7.28
CA GLY A 86 4.92 -4.98 -7.40
C GLY A 86 5.67 -4.15 -8.44
N ARG A 87 6.98 -4.07 -8.22
CA ARG A 87 7.98 -3.50 -9.12
C ARG A 87 8.90 -4.62 -9.58
N SER A 88 9.10 -4.73 -10.89
CA SER A 88 10.07 -5.64 -11.49
C SER A 88 11.44 -4.98 -11.61
N GLU A 89 12.50 -5.77 -11.67
CA GLU A 89 13.85 -5.28 -11.98
C GLU A 89 13.91 -4.55 -13.33
N GLU A 90 13.20 -5.06 -14.35
CA GLU A 90 13.14 -4.47 -15.70
C GLU A 90 12.56 -3.05 -15.67
N LEU A 91 11.37 -2.88 -15.06
CA LEU A 91 10.71 -1.57 -14.93
C LEU A 91 11.54 -0.57 -14.09
N ASP A 92 12.43 -1.05 -13.23
CA ASP A 92 13.28 -0.20 -12.39
C ASP A 92 14.71 -0.03 -12.93
N ALA A 93 15.01 -0.52 -14.15
CA ALA A 93 16.37 -0.55 -14.68
C ALA A 93 16.96 0.85 -14.90
N ASP A 94 16.15 1.81 -15.33
CA ASP A 94 16.58 3.17 -15.64
C ASP A 94 16.59 4.12 -14.40
N LYS A 95 16.04 3.66 -13.26
CA LYS A 95 15.93 4.42 -12.01
C LYS A 95 15.27 5.80 -12.16
N THR A 96 14.37 5.96 -13.13
CA THR A 96 13.67 7.24 -13.41
C THR A 96 12.36 7.39 -12.65
N LEU A 97 11.83 6.29 -12.15
CA LEU A 97 10.56 6.23 -11.44
C LEU A 97 10.75 6.50 -9.94
N PRO A 98 9.69 6.90 -9.22
CA PRO A 98 9.80 7.19 -7.81
C PRO A 98 10.26 5.95 -7.03
N PRO A 99 10.97 6.10 -5.89
CA PRO A 99 11.53 4.99 -5.12
C PRO A 99 10.44 4.24 -4.33
N LEU A 100 9.41 3.77 -5.04
CA LEU A 100 8.22 3.09 -4.54
C LEU A 100 8.19 1.66 -5.08
N SER A 101 7.42 0.80 -4.41
CA SER A 101 7.13 -0.58 -4.85
C SER A 101 6.05 -0.68 -5.93
N THR A 102 5.48 0.45 -6.37
CA THR A 102 4.44 0.51 -7.40
C THR A 102 4.96 0.05 -8.75
N GLY A 103 4.12 -0.41 -9.65
CA GLY A 103 4.53 -0.88 -10.98
C GLY A 103 3.33 -1.51 -11.66
N ARG A 104 2.99 -2.73 -11.28
CA ARG A 104 1.78 -3.43 -11.69
C ARG A 104 1.10 -4.06 -10.49
N ILE A 105 -0.15 -4.47 -10.65
CA ILE A 105 -0.95 -5.10 -9.59
C ILE A 105 -1.21 -6.54 -9.96
N GLY A 106 -0.90 -7.46 -9.05
CA GLY A 106 -1.21 -8.88 -9.19
C GLY A 106 -2.07 -9.38 -8.03
N ARG A 107 -2.27 -10.69 -8.03
CA ARG A 107 -3.18 -11.39 -7.13
C ARG A 107 -2.50 -12.60 -6.50
N ALA A 108 -2.89 -12.94 -5.29
CA ALA A 108 -2.54 -14.19 -4.61
C ALA A 108 -3.76 -14.77 -3.88
N THR A 109 -3.73 -16.09 -3.64
CA THR A 109 -4.79 -16.79 -2.91
C THR A 109 -4.23 -17.56 -1.72
N SER A 110 -5.05 -17.77 -0.70
CA SER A 110 -4.67 -18.54 0.50
C SER A 110 -5.87 -19.26 1.08
N ARG A 111 -5.63 -20.37 1.80
CA ARG A 111 -6.65 -21.09 2.57
C ARG A 111 -6.69 -20.73 4.06
N ASN A 112 -5.67 -20.03 4.55
CA ASN A 112 -5.52 -19.68 5.98
C ASN A 112 -5.10 -18.22 6.22
N GLY A 113 -4.88 -17.45 5.15
CA GLY A 113 -4.43 -16.07 5.21
C GLY A 113 -2.97 -15.88 5.64
N LEU A 114 -2.20 -16.95 5.84
CA LEU A 114 -0.78 -16.89 6.22
C LEU A 114 0.14 -17.47 5.14
N HIS A 115 -0.35 -18.46 4.39
CA HIS A 115 0.37 -19.08 3.29
C HIS A 115 -0.28 -18.71 1.97
N TRP A 116 0.43 -17.94 1.15
CA TRP A 116 -0.10 -17.35 -0.08
C TRP A 116 0.53 -17.99 -1.31
N VAL A 117 -0.31 -18.22 -2.32
CA VAL A 117 0.09 -18.69 -3.66
C VAL A 117 -0.21 -17.57 -4.65
N LYS A 118 0.83 -17.05 -5.30
CA LYS A 118 0.70 -16.01 -6.33
C LYS A 118 -0.02 -16.56 -7.56
N ASP A 119 -0.89 -15.75 -8.13
CA ASP A 119 -1.45 -16.02 -9.45
C ASP A 119 -0.39 -15.72 -10.52
N THR A 120 -0.01 -16.75 -11.28
CA THR A 120 1.02 -16.66 -12.32
C THR A 120 0.43 -16.42 -13.70
N GLN A 121 -0.90 -16.53 -13.86
CA GLN A 121 -1.58 -16.30 -15.12
C GLN A 121 -2.00 -14.84 -15.24
N GLY A 122 -2.71 -14.33 -14.22
CA GLY A 122 -3.29 -12.98 -14.27
C GLY A 122 -4.35 -12.85 -15.36
N SER A 123 -4.54 -11.63 -15.86
CA SER A 123 -5.45 -11.32 -16.96
C SER A 123 -4.74 -11.39 -18.31
N GLU A 124 -5.33 -12.09 -19.29
CA GLU A 124 -4.78 -12.22 -20.65
C GLU A 124 -4.75 -10.89 -21.42
N SER A 125 -5.56 -9.91 -21.01
CA SER A 125 -5.61 -8.59 -21.65
C SER A 125 -4.50 -7.64 -21.21
N GLU A 126 -3.74 -8.02 -20.17
CA GLU A 126 -2.75 -7.13 -19.56
C GLU A 126 -1.38 -7.25 -20.22
N ASP A 127 -0.53 -6.28 -19.88
CA ASP A 127 0.70 -6.03 -20.60
C ASP A 127 1.85 -7.00 -20.28
N MET A 128 1.63 -7.90 -19.30
CA MET A 128 2.55 -8.90 -18.78
C MET A 128 1.77 -10.03 -18.09
N THR A 129 2.27 -11.27 -18.16
CA THR A 129 1.67 -12.43 -17.47
C THR A 129 1.75 -12.29 -15.95
N GLY A 130 0.76 -12.84 -15.24
CA GLY A 130 0.66 -12.78 -13.77
C GLY A 130 0.12 -11.46 -13.22
N VAL A 131 -0.31 -10.56 -14.10
CA VAL A 131 -0.78 -9.21 -13.75
C VAL A 131 -2.30 -9.13 -13.87
N SER A 132 -2.95 -8.51 -12.89
CA SER A 132 -4.38 -8.19 -12.90
C SER A 132 -4.66 -6.78 -13.42
N ILE A 133 -3.80 -5.80 -13.08
CA ILE A 133 -3.81 -4.46 -13.67
C ILE A 133 -2.37 -4.07 -14.01
N GLY A 134 -2.11 -3.94 -15.30
CA GLY A 134 -0.82 -3.60 -15.89
C GLY A 134 -0.66 -2.10 -16.14
N LEU A 135 0.37 -1.77 -16.92
CA LEU A 135 0.58 -0.40 -17.38
C LEU A 135 -0.35 -0.09 -18.54
N ASN A 136 -0.93 1.10 -18.56
CA ASN A 136 -1.82 1.51 -19.63
C ASN A 136 -1.03 1.69 -20.95
N LYS A 137 -1.24 0.77 -21.88
CA LYS A 137 -0.65 0.80 -23.23
C LYS A 137 -1.63 1.26 -24.31
N GLU A 138 -2.91 1.38 -23.98
CA GLU A 138 -3.96 1.76 -24.92
C GLU A 138 -4.04 3.28 -25.09
N SER A 139 -3.95 4.01 -23.97
CA SER A 139 -4.05 5.47 -23.92
C SER A 139 -2.75 6.07 -23.41
N TRP A 140 -1.95 6.65 -24.31
CA TRP A 140 -0.68 7.27 -23.94
C TRP A 140 -0.83 8.49 -23.02
N TRP A 141 -2.03 9.09 -22.95
CA TRP A 141 -2.40 10.17 -22.04
C TRP A 141 -2.95 9.68 -20.69
N GLY A 142 -3.02 8.36 -20.48
CA GLY A 142 -3.51 7.77 -19.24
C GLY A 142 -2.63 8.13 -18.04
N PHE A 143 -3.24 8.32 -16.88
CA PHE A 143 -2.52 8.61 -15.65
C PHE A 143 -1.67 7.43 -15.14
N ASP A 144 -1.93 6.22 -15.63
CA ASP A 144 -1.38 4.94 -15.17
C ASP A 144 -0.44 4.31 -16.21
N THR A 145 0.28 5.14 -16.96
CA THR A 145 1.15 4.72 -18.06
C THR A 145 2.57 4.33 -17.62
N ALA A 146 3.11 4.95 -16.57
CA ALA A 146 4.49 4.70 -16.13
C ALA A 146 4.60 3.74 -14.93
N HIS A 147 3.64 3.78 -14.00
CA HIS A 147 3.50 2.81 -12.91
C HIS A 147 2.10 2.84 -12.30
N CYS A 148 1.66 1.70 -11.77
CA CYS A 148 0.37 1.51 -11.09
C CYS A 148 0.58 1.05 -9.64
N GLY A 149 -0.23 1.55 -8.72
CA GLY A 149 -0.23 1.19 -7.31
C GLY A 149 -1.63 0.84 -6.81
N LEU A 150 -1.72 -0.22 -6.01
CA LEU A 150 -2.96 -0.62 -5.36
C LEU A 150 -3.38 0.37 -4.26
N GLY A 151 -4.67 0.76 -4.29
CA GLY A 151 -5.33 1.57 -3.27
C GLY A 151 -6.24 0.74 -2.39
N SER A 152 -7.43 0.40 -2.89
CA SER A 152 -8.49 -0.32 -2.16
C SER A 152 -9.24 -1.27 -3.09
N VAL A 153 -9.78 -2.36 -2.54
CA VAL A 153 -10.63 -3.32 -3.28
C VAL A 153 -11.91 -3.50 -2.49
N LEU A 154 -13.05 -3.19 -3.10
CA LEU A 154 -14.37 -3.28 -2.50
C LEU A 154 -15.25 -4.30 -3.22
N LEU A 155 -16.15 -4.89 -2.46
CA LEU A 155 -17.35 -5.56 -2.96
C LEU A 155 -18.58 -4.87 -2.34
N PRO A 156 -19.09 -3.78 -2.95
CA PRO A 156 -20.09 -2.93 -2.32
C PRO A 156 -21.43 -3.60 -2.03
N MET A 157 -21.75 -4.69 -2.75
CA MET A 157 -23.05 -5.36 -2.72
C MET A 157 -23.06 -6.66 -1.91
N SER A 158 -21.90 -7.09 -1.38
CA SER A 158 -21.81 -8.23 -0.47
C SER A 158 -21.43 -7.73 0.91
N THR A 159 -22.10 -8.22 1.96
CA THR A 159 -21.47 -8.23 3.28
C THR A 159 -20.13 -8.97 3.17
N PRO A 160 -19.11 -8.66 3.99
CA PRO A 160 -17.78 -9.28 3.93
C PRO A 160 -17.75 -10.82 4.06
N ALA A 161 -18.89 -11.48 4.21
CA ALA A 161 -19.05 -12.90 4.44
C ALA A 161 -19.64 -13.68 3.25
N VAL A 162 -20.11 -13.04 2.16
CA VAL A 162 -20.84 -13.77 1.10
C VAL A 162 -20.30 -13.47 -0.29
N LEU A 163 -19.65 -14.46 -0.91
CA LEU A 163 -19.46 -14.52 -2.37
C LEU A 163 -20.86 -14.71 -2.99
N MET A 164 -21.51 -13.61 -3.39
CA MET A 164 -22.71 -13.71 -4.23
C MET A 164 -22.25 -13.91 -5.68
N ASP A 165 -22.91 -14.82 -6.41
CA ASP A 165 -22.70 -15.13 -7.84
C ASP A 165 -23.02 -13.95 -8.80
N GLY A 166 -23.04 -12.71 -8.31
CA GLY A 166 -23.32 -11.49 -9.08
C GLY A 166 -22.73 -10.20 -8.47
N GLY A 167 -21.76 -10.30 -7.56
CA GLY A 167 -21.05 -9.14 -7.03
C GLY A 167 -20.05 -8.56 -8.05
N VAL A 168 -19.98 -7.24 -8.15
CA VAL A 168 -18.94 -6.54 -8.93
C VAL A 168 -17.93 -5.94 -7.97
N TYR A 169 -16.66 -6.32 -8.14
CA TYR A 169 -15.56 -5.69 -7.45
C TYR A 169 -15.33 -4.28 -7.98
N MET A 170 -14.97 -3.38 -7.09
CA MET A 170 -14.44 -2.06 -7.41
C MET A 170 -13.04 -1.92 -6.82
N GLN A 171 -12.03 -1.78 -7.67
CA GLN A 171 -10.66 -1.54 -7.25
C GLN A 171 -10.31 -0.08 -7.51
N TYR A 172 -10.06 0.65 -6.42
CA TYR A 172 -9.44 1.96 -6.50
C TYR A 172 -7.93 1.77 -6.52
N TYR A 173 -7.29 2.34 -7.54
CA TYR A 173 -5.85 2.27 -7.73
C TYR A 173 -5.35 3.67 -8.07
N PHE A 174 -4.05 3.85 -8.01
CA PHE A 174 -3.41 5.09 -8.41
C PHE A 174 -2.31 4.80 -9.42
N GLY A 175 -1.96 5.80 -10.21
CA GLY A 175 -0.96 5.66 -11.24
C GLY A 175 -0.17 6.94 -11.43
N GLY A 176 1.06 6.79 -11.91
CA GLY A 176 1.87 7.91 -12.41
C GLY A 176 2.03 7.81 -13.92
N SER A 177 1.89 8.94 -14.61
CA SER A 177 2.10 9.05 -16.04
C SER A 177 3.59 9.17 -16.38
N PHE A 178 3.92 9.25 -17.67
CA PHE A 178 5.27 9.62 -18.10
C PHE A 178 5.62 11.10 -17.86
N ASP A 179 4.73 11.88 -17.26
CA ASP A 179 5.01 13.27 -16.94
C ASP A 179 6.14 13.37 -15.93
N GLU A 180 7.07 14.27 -16.23
CA GLU A 180 8.19 14.59 -15.37
C GLU A 180 7.91 15.83 -14.54
N ALA A 181 8.29 15.78 -13.27
CA ALA A 181 8.19 16.91 -12.34
C ALA A 181 9.56 17.20 -11.71
N PRO A 182 9.91 18.46 -11.43
CA PRO A 182 11.12 18.79 -10.70
C PRO A 182 11.16 18.09 -9.33
N ILE A 183 12.27 17.42 -9.00
CA ILE A 183 12.44 16.78 -7.68
C ILE A 183 12.34 17.80 -6.55
N ALA A 184 12.76 19.04 -6.82
CA ALA A 184 12.69 20.14 -5.87
C ALA A 184 11.27 20.43 -5.36
N ASP A 185 10.24 20.06 -6.13
CA ASP A 185 8.85 20.24 -5.70
C ASP A 185 8.47 19.29 -4.55
N PHE A 186 9.21 18.21 -4.32
CA PHE A 186 8.87 17.14 -3.37
C PHE A 186 9.83 17.03 -2.18
N LEU A 187 10.83 17.91 -2.08
CA LEU A 187 11.82 17.92 -1.01
C LEU A 187 11.79 19.26 -0.27
N GLU A 188 11.81 19.21 1.06
CA GLU A 188 11.99 20.42 1.88
C GLU A 188 13.35 21.07 1.63
N ASN A 189 14.40 20.26 1.51
CA ASN A 189 15.76 20.70 1.26
C ASN A 189 16.34 19.93 0.06
N THR A 190 16.44 20.60 -1.08
CA THR A 190 16.98 20.01 -2.31
C THR A 190 18.50 20.21 -2.38
N PRO A 191 19.31 19.14 -2.39
CA PRO A 191 20.76 19.25 -2.59
C PRO A 191 21.08 19.93 -3.93
N ASP A 192 22.14 20.74 -3.97
CA ASP A 192 22.53 21.50 -5.18
C ASP A 192 22.68 20.61 -6.42
N ALA A 193 23.17 19.37 -6.23
CA ALA A 193 23.34 18.40 -7.30
C ALA A 193 22.02 17.89 -7.93
N MET A 194 20.87 18.12 -7.29
CA MET A 194 19.56 17.63 -7.72
C MET A 194 18.56 18.74 -8.05
N LYS A 195 19.01 20.00 -8.12
CA LYS A 195 18.12 21.15 -8.39
C LYS A 195 17.44 21.07 -9.77
N ASP A 196 18.16 20.58 -10.77
CA ASP A 196 17.64 20.44 -12.14
C ASP A 196 17.14 19.01 -12.43
N ALA A 197 17.13 18.13 -11.43
CA ALA A 197 16.71 16.75 -11.63
C ALA A 197 15.18 16.64 -11.65
N THR A 198 14.69 15.81 -12.56
CA THR A 198 13.26 15.50 -12.70
C THR A 198 12.96 14.08 -12.25
N ILE A 199 11.71 13.83 -11.90
CA ILE A 199 11.19 12.51 -11.53
C ILE A 199 9.92 12.22 -12.31
N LYS A 200 9.89 11.04 -12.93
CA LYS A 200 8.81 10.59 -13.81
C LYS A 200 7.69 9.98 -12.99
N GLY A 201 6.44 10.30 -13.30
CA GLY A 201 5.27 9.66 -12.67
C GLY A 201 5.08 9.96 -11.19
N MET A 202 5.67 11.04 -10.67
CA MET A 202 5.47 11.45 -9.27
C MET A 202 4.11 12.13 -9.04
N LYS A 203 3.55 12.77 -10.07
CA LYS A 203 2.21 13.37 -10.06
C LYS A 203 1.13 12.29 -10.17
N MET A 204 0.97 11.53 -9.10
CA MET A 204 0.02 10.41 -9.09
C MET A 204 -1.42 10.90 -9.09
N LYS A 205 -2.28 10.17 -9.79
CA LYS A 205 -3.74 10.36 -9.80
C LYS A 205 -4.42 9.04 -9.45
N ILE A 206 -5.69 9.11 -9.05
CA ILE A 206 -6.48 7.94 -8.66
C ILE A 206 -7.51 7.63 -9.74
N GLY A 207 -7.65 6.35 -10.07
CA GLY A 207 -8.74 5.83 -10.91
C GLY A 207 -9.43 4.65 -10.26
N VAL A 208 -10.41 4.11 -10.97
CA VAL A 208 -11.18 2.94 -10.54
C VAL A 208 -11.28 1.92 -11.68
N ALA A 209 -11.25 0.64 -11.31
CA ALA A 209 -11.50 -0.46 -12.22
C ALA A 209 -12.55 -1.40 -11.61
N VAL A 210 -13.30 -2.08 -12.47
CA VAL A 210 -14.36 -3.02 -12.07
C VAL A 210 -14.08 -4.42 -12.56
N SER A 211 -14.47 -5.42 -11.78
CA SER A 211 -14.26 -6.82 -12.13
C SER A 211 -15.41 -7.70 -11.61
N GLN A 212 -15.71 -8.78 -12.31
CA GLN A 212 -16.64 -9.82 -11.84
C GLN A 212 -15.92 -11.01 -11.16
N ASP A 213 -14.65 -11.23 -11.50
CA ASP A 213 -13.87 -12.41 -11.09
C ASP A 213 -12.70 -12.07 -10.16
N GLY A 214 -12.37 -10.78 -10.01
CA GLY A 214 -11.22 -10.30 -9.26
C GLY A 214 -9.86 -10.54 -9.95
N VAL A 215 -9.87 -11.07 -11.19
CA VAL A 215 -8.67 -11.31 -12.02
C VAL A 215 -8.58 -10.26 -13.11
N SER A 216 -9.66 -10.12 -13.87
CA SER A 216 -9.74 -9.31 -15.07
C SER A 216 -10.48 -8.02 -14.75
N TRP A 217 -9.85 -6.88 -14.97
CA TRP A 217 -10.35 -5.59 -14.55
C TRP A 217 -10.59 -4.67 -15.74
N GLY A 218 -11.80 -4.12 -15.85
CA GLY A 218 -12.12 -3.04 -16.78
C GLY A 218 -11.86 -1.69 -16.13
N ARG A 219 -10.94 -0.88 -16.68
CA ARG A 219 -10.74 0.50 -16.24
C ARG A 219 -12.01 1.32 -16.51
N VAL A 220 -12.38 2.17 -15.57
CA VAL A 220 -13.50 3.10 -15.71
C VAL A 220 -12.94 4.50 -15.95
N GLU A 221 -13.47 5.18 -16.96
CA GLU A 221 -13.07 6.55 -17.31
C GLU A 221 -13.67 7.54 -16.30
N GLY A 222 -12.78 8.25 -15.58
CA GLY A 222 -13.15 9.36 -14.72
C GLY A 222 -13.36 10.68 -15.48
N ASP A 223 -13.71 11.74 -14.76
CA ASP A 223 -14.04 13.04 -15.36
C ASP A 223 -12.78 13.82 -15.83
N ASP A 224 -11.57 13.45 -15.38
CA ASP A 224 -10.31 14.08 -15.84
C ASP A 224 -9.89 13.55 -17.23
N PRO A 225 -9.29 14.37 -18.11
CA PRO A 225 -8.85 13.94 -19.44
C PRO A 225 -7.86 12.77 -19.47
N SER A 226 -7.16 12.48 -18.38
CA SER A 226 -6.29 11.29 -18.26
C SER A 226 -7.05 10.01 -17.90
N GLY A 227 -8.37 10.08 -17.71
CA GLY A 227 -9.23 8.99 -17.24
C GLY A 227 -9.26 8.83 -15.71
N ALA A 228 -8.60 9.72 -14.96
CA ALA A 228 -8.58 9.68 -13.50
C ALA A 228 -9.90 10.16 -12.88
N CYS A 229 -10.28 9.58 -11.75
CA CYS A 229 -11.47 9.98 -10.98
C CYS A 229 -11.14 11.01 -9.88
N VAL A 230 -9.89 11.03 -9.38
CA VAL A 230 -9.40 12.05 -8.44
C VAL A 230 -8.02 12.50 -8.86
N VAL A 231 -7.83 13.81 -8.96
CA VAL A 231 -6.58 14.46 -9.32
C VAL A 231 -6.10 15.41 -8.22
N PRO A 232 -4.81 15.79 -8.17
CA PRO A 232 -4.32 16.77 -7.22
C PRO A 232 -5.05 18.11 -7.39
N PHE A 233 -5.45 18.72 -6.28
CA PHE A 233 -6.07 20.03 -6.30
C PHE A 233 -5.06 21.11 -6.70
N ASP A 234 -5.38 21.88 -7.74
CA ASP A 234 -4.61 23.03 -8.23
C ASP A 234 -5.58 24.18 -8.52
N ASN A 235 -5.39 25.31 -7.83
CA ASN A 235 -6.29 26.45 -7.95
C ASN A 235 -6.13 27.19 -9.29
N ASN A 236 -5.10 26.86 -10.06
CA ASN A 236 -4.86 27.38 -11.41
C ASN A 236 -5.42 26.46 -12.50
N ASP A 237 -5.92 25.27 -12.16
CA ASP A 237 -6.53 24.36 -13.13
C ASP A 237 -7.95 24.84 -13.48
N PRO A 238 -8.21 25.26 -14.74
CA PRO A 238 -9.53 25.75 -15.13
C PRO A 238 -10.62 24.66 -15.14
N ASN A 239 -10.24 23.38 -15.04
CA ASN A 239 -11.18 22.26 -14.99
C ASN A 239 -11.62 21.91 -13.56
N GLN A 240 -11.05 22.57 -12.55
CA GLN A 240 -11.38 22.33 -11.15
C GLN A 240 -12.23 23.48 -10.57
N GLU A 241 -13.20 23.13 -9.74
CA GLU A 241 -13.96 24.13 -9.01
C GLU A 241 -13.06 24.85 -8.00
N GLN A 242 -13.12 26.19 -7.99
CA GLN A 242 -12.39 26.99 -7.01
C GLN A 242 -12.81 26.60 -5.59
N SER A 243 -11.81 26.36 -4.75
CA SER A 243 -11.99 25.98 -3.35
C SER A 243 -10.90 26.62 -2.50
N ASN A 244 -11.13 26.66 -1.19
CA ASN A 244 -10.16 27.12 -0.19
C ASN A 244 -9.25 25.99 0.30
N PHE A 245 -9.17 24.88 -0.43
CA PHE A 245 -8.26 23.79 -0.11
C PHE A 245 -6.82 24.19 -0.42
N GLU A 246 -5.87 23.64 0.32
CA GLU A 246 -4.46 23.76 -0.03
C GLU A 246 -4.17 22.93 -1.29
N GLU A 247 -3.28 23.44 -2.14
CA GLU A 247 -2.87 22.76 -3.36
C GLU A 247 -2.07 21.50 -3.05
N GLU A 248 -2.25 20.48 -3.88
CA GLU A 248 -1.69 19.14 -3.71
C GLU A 248 -0.71 18.81 -4.83
N LEU A 249 0.30 17.99 -4.54
CA LEU A 249 1.28 17.53 -5.53
C LEU A 249 0.93 16.18 -6.16
N TYR A 250 0.19 15.32 -5.44
CA TYR A 250 -0.24 14.01 -5.91
C TYR A 250 -1.48 13.51 -5.15
N CYS A 251 -2.19 12.54 -5.70
CA CYS A 251 -3.18 11.74 -4.99
C CYS A 251 -2.83 10.25 -5.15
N GLY A 252 -2.60 9.56 -4.03
CA GLY A 252 -2.22 8.15 -4.05
C GLY A 252 -2.75 7.36 -2.86
N TRP A 253 -2.63 6.04 -2.93
CA TRP A 253 -3.11 5.09 -1.91
C TRP A 253 -4.54 5.39 -1.40
N PRO A 254 -5.55 5.42 -2.29
CA PRO A 254 -6.92 5.64 -1.87
C PRO A 254 -7.44 4.46 -1.05
N GLU A 255 -7.99 4.72 0.11
CA GLU A 255 -8.79 3.79 0.90
C GLU A 255 -10.25 4.23 0.86
N VAL A 256 -11.15 3.32 0.50
CA VAL A 256 -12.57 3.65 0.38
C VAL A 256 -13.39 2.81 1.36
N VAL A 257 -14.32 3.44 2.06
CA VAL A 257 -15.30 2.77 2.92
C VAL A 257 -16.72 3.17 2.54
N VAL A 258 -17.64 2.22 2.69
CA VAL A 258 -19.07 2.46 2.43
C VAL A 258 -19.74 2.94 3.71
N SER A 259 -20.39 4.10 3.63
CA SER A 259 -21.24 4.66 4.69
C SER A 259 -22.69 4.33 4.43
N LEU A 260 -23.43 3.98 5.49
CA LEU A 260 -24.87 3.69 5.42
C LEU A 260 -25.73 4.95 5.21
N GLN A 261 -25.11 6.14 5.19
CA GLN A 261 -25.82 7.39 4.93
C GLN A 261 -26.11 7.55 3.43
N LYS A 262 -27.39 7.38 3.04
CA LYS A 262 -27.85 7.33 1.63
C LYS A 262 -27.40 8.46 0.69
N LYS A 263 -26.99 9.63 1.19
CA LYS A 263 -26.51 10.76 0.35
C LYS A 263 -25.00 10.78 0.12
N LYS A 264 -24.23 10.04 0.93
CA LYS A 264 -22.77 10.04 0.98
C LYS A 264 -22.30 8.59 1.17
N ALA A 265 -22.57 7.78 0.15
CA ALA A 265 -22.44 6.34 0.24
C ALA A 265 -20.99 5.87 0.33
N PHE A 266 -20.04 6.62 -0.25
CA PHE A 266 -18.62 6.29 -0.23
C PHE A 266 -17.79 7.42 0.36
N LEU A 267 -16.87 7.06 1.24
CA LEU A 267 -15.85 7.94 1.82
C LEU A 267 -14.49 7.43 1.37
N MET A 268 -13.67 8.30 0.80
CA MET A 268 -12.29 8.01 0.44
C MET A 268 -11.36 8.80 1.35
N CYS A 269 -10.34 8.13 1.89
CA CYS A 269 -9.15 8.77 2.43
C CYS A 269 -7.98 8.46 1.49
N TYR A 270 -7.20 9.46 1.10
CA TYR A 270 -6.05 9.28 0.21
C TYR A 270 -4.84 10.06 0.70
N SER A 271 -3.65 9.60 0.35
CA SER A 271 -2.40 10.25 0.69
C SER A 271 -2.07 11.35 -0.31
N THR A 272 -1.60 12.48 0.18
CA THR A 272 -1.16 13.63 -0.62
C THR A 272 0.06 14.29 0.00
N MET A 273 0.69 15.17 -0.75
CA MET A 273 1.69 16.12 -0.25
C MET A 273 1.25 17.53 -0.65
N LEU A 274 1.26 18.45 0.32
CA LEU A 274 0.88 19.83 0.08
C LEU A 274 1.96 20.59 -0.69
N LYS A 275 1.56 21.41 -1.64
CA LYS A 275 2.47 22.13 -2.54
C LYS A 275 3.31 23.16 -1.80
N ASP A 276 2.73 23.91 -0.86
CA ASP A 276 3.44 24.99 -0.17
C ASP A 276 4.26 24.47 1.02
N SER A 277 3.62 23.72 1.91
CA SER A 277 4.25 23.26 3.15
C SER A 277 5.09 21.99 2.99
N LYS A 278 4.97 21.27 1.86
CA LYS A 278 5.59 19.96 1.60
C LYS A 278 5.20 18.86 2.60
N GLN A 279 4.21 19.13 3.45
CA GLN A 279 3.72 18.16 4.42
C GLN A 279 3.02 17.00 3.70
N LYS A 280 3.39 15.77 4.06
CA LYS A 280 2.67 14.56 3.68
C LYS A 280 1.49 14.38 4.62
N CYS A 281 0.29 14.35 4.07
CA CYS A 281 -0.95 14.31 4.84
C CYS A 281 -1.97 13.38 4.18
N ILE A 282 -3.07 13.13 4.89
CA ILE A 282 -4.20 12.37 4.37
C ILE A 282 -5.35 13.35 4.13
N ALA A 283 -5.89 13.30 2.92
CA ALA A 283 -7.04 14.08 2.50
C ALA A 283 -8.25 13.17 2.29
N ALA A 284 -9.44 13.77 2.26
CA ALA A 284 -10.70 13.07 2.13
C ALA A 284 -11.46 13.48 0.86
N ALA A 285 -12.24 12.56 0.33
CA ALA A 285 -13.22 12.80 -0.71
C ALA A 285 -14.48 11.95 -0.47
N GLN A 286 -15.59 12.35 -1.09
CA GLN A 286 -16.86 11.63 -0.97
C GLN A 286 -17.49 11.38 -2.32
N SER A 287 -18.23 10.28 -2.41
CA SER A 287 -18.98 9.96 -3.60
C SER A 287 -20.37 9.40 -3.25
N PRO A 288 -21.41 9.79 -3.99
CA PRO A 288 -22.72 9.13 -3.91
C PRO A 288 -22.75 7.78 -4.65
N ASP A 289 -21.88 7.56 -5.65
CA ASP A 289 -21.94 6.43 -6.59
C ASP A 289 -20.65 5.59 -6.64
N GLY A 290 -19.56 6.05 -6.03
CA GLY A 290 -18.25 5.41 -6.03
C GLY A 290 -17.39 5.76 -7.25
N PHE A 291 -17.89 6.54 -8.21
CA PHE A 291 -17.19 6.88 -9.45
C PHE A 291 -16.84 8.36 -9.52
N ARG A 292 -17.76 9.24 -9.09
CA ARG A 292 -17.54 10.70 -9.06
C ARG A 292 -17.25 11.18 -7.65
N TRP A 293 -16.13 11.88 -7.49
CA TRP A 293 -15.60 12.22 -6.18
C TRP A 293 -15.58 13.72 -5.96
N ILE A 294 -16.05 14.14 -4.79
CA ILE A 294 -16.04 15.52 -4.31
C ILE A 294 -14.99 15.60 -3.19
N LYS A 295 -13.94 16.39 -3.39
CA LYS A 295 -12.90 16.60 -2.37
C LYS A 295 -13.44 17.32 -1.14
N GLU A 296 -12.91 16.96 0.02
CA GLU A 296 -13.19 17.61 1.31
C GLU A 296 -11.94 18.21 1.96
N GLY A 297 -10.79 18.17 1.26
CA GLY A 297 -9.51 18.70 1.75
C GLY A 297 -8.80 17.76 2.73
N VAL A 298 -7.78 18.29 3.41
CA VAL A 298 -6.95 17.53 4.36
C VAL A 298 -7.78 17.14 5.60
N CYS A 299 -7.76 15.85 5.95
CA CYS A 299 -8.48 15.30 7.10
C CYS A 299 -7.56 14.80 8.24
N LEU A 300 -6.28 14.51 7.94
CA LEU A 300 -5.28 14.16 8.95
C LEU A 300 -3.92 14.78 8.57
N ARG A 301 -3.30 15.48 9.52
CA ARG A 301 -1.97 16.10 9.39
C ARG A 301 -0.95 15.41 10.29
N PRO A 302 0.35 15.47 9.96
CA PRO A 302 1.40 15.07 10.90
C PRO A 302 1.39 15.97 12.14
N ASP A 303 1.79 15.41 13.29
CA ASP A 303 2.02 16.21 14.49
C ASP A 303 3.31 17.05 14.34
N GLU A 304 3.52 18.03 15.22
CA GLU A 304 4.75 18.81 15.22
C GLU A 304 5.95 17.96 15.68
N GLU A 305 5.70 17.06 16.63
CA GLU A 305 6.65 16.14 17.25
C GLU A 305 6.06 14.73 17.34
N GLY A 306 6.93 13.73 17.49
CA GLY A 306 6.52 12.34 17.66
C GLY A 306 6.65 11.48 16.39
N PRO A 307 6.09 10.26 16.43
CA PRO A 307 6.37 9.20 15.46
C PRO A 307 5.75 9.43 14.06
N ASP A 308 4.93 10.46 13.87
CA ASP A 308 4.39 10.85 12.57
C ASP A 308 4.78 12.27 12.13
N ALA A 309 5.67 12.94 12.86
CA ALA A 309 6.00 14.35 12.63
C ALA A 309 6.64 14.64 11.26
N GLY A 310 7.15 13.61 10.58
CA GLY A 310 7.70 13.65 9.22
C GLY A 310 6.65 13.39 8.12
N GLY A 311 5.41 13.04 8.49
CA GLY A 311 4.31 12.84 7.55
C GLY A 311 3.35 11.71 7.92
N CYS A 312 2.13 11.80 7.39
CA CYS A 312 1.11 10.75 7.44
C CYS A 312 0.76 10.26 6.03
N ALA A 313 0.61 8.95 5.82
CA ALA A 313 0.24 8.36 4.54
C ALA A 313 -0.42 6.97 4.68
N ARG A 314 -0.80 6.39 3.53
CA ARG A 314 -1.18 4.98 3.30
C ARG A 314 -2.06 4.40 4.39
N CYS A 315 -3.29 4.89 4.50
CA CYS A 315 -4.21 4.43 5.54
C CYS A 315 -5.03 3.20 5.15
N CYS A 316 -5.55 2.53 6.17
CA CYS A 316 -6.67 1.61 6.11
C CYS A 316 -7.73 2.12 7.09
N VAL A 317 -8.96 2.24 6.60
CA VAL A 317 -10.08 2.71 7.39
C VAL A 317 -11.02 1.54 7.55
N VAL A 318 -11.26 1.15 8.79
CA VAL A 318 -12.23 0.12 9.14
C VAL A 318 -13.39 0.77 9.86
N LYS A 319 -14.60 0.33 9.54
CA LYS A 319 -15.75 0.63 10.40
C LYS A 319 -15.53 -0.09 11.72
N ASP A 320 -15.91 0.51 12.83
CA ASP A 320 -15.84 -0.17 14.12
C ASP A 320 -16.90 -1.25 14.19
N ALA A 321 -16.64 -2.31 14.95
CA ALA A 321 -17.61 -3.37 15.22
C ALA A 321 -17.31 -4.08 16.54
N GLU A 322 -18.33 -4.68 17.12
CA GLU A 322 -18.24 -5.52 18.32
C GLU A 322 -18.50 -6.98 17.97
N PHE A 323 -17.71 -7.88 18.53
CA PHE A 323 -17.89 -9.31 18.37
C PHE A 323 -18.74 -9.87 19.52
N ASP A 324 -19.84 -10.55 19.20
CA ASP A 324 -20.77 -11.11 20.20
C ASP A 324 -20.45 -12.56 20.62
N GLY A 325 -19.34 -13.12 20.13
CA GLY A 325 -18.98 -14.53 20.28
C GLY A 325 -19.31 -15.39 19.06
N THR A 326 -20.12 -14.87 18.13
CA THR A 326 -20.54 -15.56 16.91
C THR A 326 -20.40 -14.70 15.65
N SER A 327 -20.66 -13.40 15.75
CA SER A 327 -20.68 -12.50 14.61
C SER A 327 -20.22 -11.08 14.98
N TRP A 328 -19.79 -10.34 13.95
CA TRP A 328 -19.39 -8.94 14.07
C TRP A 328 -20.58 -8.01 13.82
N ASN A 329 -20.87 -7.14 14.78
CA ASN A 329 -21.93 -6.15 14.70
C ASN A 329 -21.32 -4.76 14.46
N GLU A 330 -21.62 -4.14 13.32
CA GLU A 330 -21.05 -2.85 12.96
C GLU A 330 -21.57 -1.69 13.82
N LEU A 331 -20.65 -0.81 14.20
CA LEU A 331 -20.91 0.44 14.92
C LEU A 331 -20.92 1.64 13.98
N ALA A 332 -21.45 2.77 14.46
CA ALA A 332 -21.46 4.04 13.72
C ALA A 332 -20.20 4.89 13.99
N SER A 333 -19.03 4.27 13.94
CA SER A 333 -17.73 4.92 14.08
C SER A 333 -16.67 4.19 13.25
N PHE A 334 -15.50 4.79 13.12
CA PHE A 334 -14.42 4.35 12.26
C PHE A 334 -13.08 4.42 12.99
N THR A 335 -12.23 3.45 12.70
CA THR A 335 -10.82 3.44 13.07
C THR A 335 -9.97 3.52 11.81
N MET A 336 -9.01 4.44 11.79
CA MET A 336 -7.99 4.56 10.75
C MET A 336 -6.67 4.06 11.31
N TYR A 337 -6.08 3.10 10.61
CA TYR A 337 -4.67 2.74 10.75
C TYR A 337 -3.89 3.45 9.66
N TYR A 338 -2.86 4.23 10.00
CA TYR A 338 -2.11 5.02 9.03
C TYR A 338 -0.62 4.91 9.25
N GLU A 339 0.14 5.15 8.19
CA GLU A 339 1.60 5.20 8.23
C GLU A 339 2.05 6.57 8.72
N GLY A 340 2.83 6.61 9.79
CA GLY A 340 3.52 7.79 10.31
C GLY A 340 5.01 7.70 10.06
N VAL A 341 5.64 8.82 9.71
CA VAL A 341 7.10 8.93 9.55
C VAL A 341 7.69 9.73 10.71
N SER A 342 8.64 9.16 11.44
CA SER A 342 9.34 9.89 12.51
C SER A 342 10.44 10.79 11.93
N LYS A 343 10.56 12.01 12.45
CA LYS A 343 11.71 12.90 12.12
C LYS A 343 13.00 12.47 12.80
N GLU A 344 12.93 11.67 13.86
CA GLU A 344 14.11 11.27 14.65
C GLU A 344 14.98 10.24 13.90
N ASP A 345 14.33 9.26 13.29
CA ASP A 345 14.99 8.14 12.60
C ASP A 345 14.60 7.97 11.13
N ASN A 346 13.65 8.78 10.62
CA ASN A 346 13.07 8.67 9.27
C ASN A 346 12.43 7.30 8.98
N LYS A 347 12.05 6.54 10.02
CA LYS A 347 11.42 5.23 9.87
C LYS A 347 9.90 5.33 9.93
N HIS A 348 9.27 4.43 9.17
CA HIS A 348 7.82 4.33 9.05
C HIS A 348 7.24 3.42 10.13
N ARG A 349 6.15 3.85 10.76
CA ARG A 349 5.41 3.11 11.80
C ARG A 349 3.92 3.16 11.51
N ILE A 350 3.15 2.22 12.08
CA ILE A 350 1.69 2.25 11.94
C ILE A 350 1.05 2.80 13.21
N MET A 351 0.25 3.83 12.99
CA MET A 351 -0.42 4.67 13.96
C MET A 351 -1.94 4.47 13.86
N MET A 352 -2.68 4.87 14.89
CA MET A 352 -4.14 4.78 14.93
C MET A 352 -4.80 6.14 15.15
N ALA A 353 -5.97 6.34 14.53
CA ALA A 353 -6.88 7.44 14.82
C ALA A 353 -8.34 6.97 14.78
N LYS A 354 -9.22 7.63 15.54
CA LYS A 354 -10.65 7.31 15.63
C LYS A 354 -11.52 8.45 15.13
N SER A 355 -12.62 8.10 14.48
CA SER A 355 -13.59 9.07 13.97
C SER A 355 -15.03 8.59 14.17
N LYS A 356 -15.95 9.52 14.43
CA LYS A 356 -17.40 9.24 14.47
C LYS A 356 -18.07 9.45 13.11
N ASP A 357 -17.46 10.23 12.23
CA ASP A 357 -18.05 10.67 10.95
C ASP A 357 -17.23 10.25 9.72
N GLY A 358 -16.06 9.64 9.94
CA GLY A 358 -15.12 9.25 8.89
C GLY A 358 -14.35 10.43 8.27
N LYS A 359 -14.41 11.62 8.89
CA LYS A 359 -13.80 12.86 8.39
C LYS A 359 -12.89 13.51 9.42
N THR A 360 -13.37 13.62 10.65
CA THR A 360 -12.64 14.24 11.74
C THR A 360 -11.98 13.14 12.54
N TRP A 361 -10.64 13.13 12.56
CA TRP A 361 -9.85 12.05 13.14
C TRP A 361 -9.15 12.50 14.42
N ASN A 362 -9.34 11.74 15.50
CA ASN A 362 -8.63 11.91 16.76
C ASN A 362 -7.53 10.86 16.82
N LYS A 363 -6.26 11.29 16.85
CA LYS A 363 -5.12 10.38 16.92
C LYS A 363 -5.03 9.71 18.28
N GLU A 364 -4.67 8.43 18.28
CA GLU A 364 -4.53 7.58 19.46
C GLU A 364 -3.08 7.11 19.67
N GLY A 365 -2.20 7.33 18.69
CA GLY A 365 -0.76 7.03 18.80
C GLY A 365 -0.33 5.75 18.09
N LEU A 366 0.83 5.24 18.49
CA LEU A 366 1.51 4.09 17.88
C LEU A 366 0.76 2.78 18.20
N VAL A 367 0.51 1.95 17.18
CA VAL A 367 -0.12 0.63 17.35
C VAL A 367 0.70 -0.53 16.78
N PHE A 368 1.70 -0.24 15.94
CA PHE A 368 2.65 -1.24 15.46
C PHE A 368 3.99 -0.59 15.08
N ASP A 369 5.04 -1.05 15.75
CA ASP A 369 6.41 -0.54 15.59
C ASP A 369 7.24 -1.42 14.66
N ILE A 370 8.37 -0.88 14.20
CA ILE A 370 9.37 -1.60 13.42
C ILE A 370 9.91 -2.82 14.17
N GLY A 371 10.50 -3.75 13.41
CA GLY A 371 11.14 -4.92 14.00
C GLY A 371 12.44 -4.54 14.71
N SER A 372 13.01 -5.51 15.45
CA SER A 372 14.39 -5.37 15.93
C SER A 372 15.37 -5.24 14.75
N ASP A 373 16.60 -4.81 15.01
CA ASP A 373 17.62 -4.56 13.97
C ASP A 373 17.92 -5.77 13.05
N ASP A 374 17.66 -6.98 13.53
CA ASP A 374 17.85 -8.23 12.76
C ASP A 374 16.56 -8.70 12.06
N SER A 375 15.45 -8.00 12.26
CA SER A 375 14.19 -8.27 11.60
C SER A 375 14.20 -7.82 10.14
N TRP A 376 13.41 -8.49 9.31
CA TRP A 376 13.25 -8.15 7.90
C TRP A 376 12.49 -6.82 7.68
N ASP A 377 11.80 -6.33 8.70
CA ASP A 377 11.04 -5.08 8.72
C ASP A 377 11.64 -4.03 9.68
N SER A 378 12.97 -4.03 9.83
CA SER A 378 13.73 -3.14 10.73
C SER A 378 13.79 -1.67 10.28
N GLU A 379 13.55 -1.39 9.00
CA GLU A 379 13.69 -0.04 8.41
C GLU A 379 12.35 0.68 8.24
N GLY A 380 11.23 -0.01 8.37
CA GLY A 380 9.91 0.61 8.31
C GLY A 380 8.79 -0.40 8.19
N VAL A 381 7.62 -0.02 8.70
CA VAL A 381 6.36 -0.74 8.53
C VAL A 381 5.28 0.24 8.09
N GLY A 382 4.43 -0.16 7.15
CA GLY A 382 3.45 0.72 6.54
C GLY A 382 2.42 0.01 5.69
N ALA A 383 1.60 0.79 4.98
CA ALA A 383 0.47 0.32 4.16
C ALA A 383 -0.36 -0.80 4.85
N PRO A 384 -0.92 -0.55 6.05
CA PRO A 384 -1.76 -1.51 6.75
C PRO A 384 -3.00 -1.89 5.93
N HIS A 385 -3.48 -3.11 6.15
CA HIS A 385 -4.82 -3.56 5.76
C HIS A 385 -5.35 -4.51 6.82
N VAL A 386 -6.43 -4.11 7.49
CA VAL A 386 -6.98 -4.85 8.64
C VAL A 386 -8.24 -5.59 8.24
N ILE A 387 -8.29 -6.88 8.55
CA ILE A 387 -9.47 -7.74 8.40
C ILE A 387 -9.91 -8.29 9.76
N ARG A 388 -11.19 -8.62 9.85
CA ARG A 388 -11.80 -9.26 11.03
C ARG A 388 -11.75 -10.78 10.90
N MET A 389 -11.52 -11.46 12.02
CA MET A 389 -11.42 -12.92 12.12
C MET A 389 -12.64 -13.50 12.86
N ASP A 390 -12.90 -14.79 12.67
CA ASP A 390 -14.07 -15.47 13.29
C ASP A 390 -13.94 -15.68 14.79
N ASP A 391 -12.72 -15.62 15.33
CA ASP A 391 -12.43 -15.71 16.76
C ASP A 391 -12.59 -14.36 17.48
N GLY A 392 -13.10 -13.34 16.79
CA GLY A 392 -13.23 -11.98 17.32
C GLY A 392 -11.95 -11.16 17.32
N THR A 393 -10.85 -11.69 16.79
CA THR A 393 -9.59 -10.94 16.62
C THR A 393 -9.58 -10.17 15.30
N GLN A 394 -8.55 -9.33 15.14
CA GLN A 394 -8.27 -8.65 13.88
C GLN A 394 -6.88 -9.03 13.40
N ARG A 395 -6.72 -9.22 12.09
CA ARG A 395 -5.44 -9.47 11.44
C ARG A 395 -5.10 -8.29 10.53
N MET A 396 -3.90 -7.77 10.67
CA MET A 396 -3.31 -6.76 9.81
C MET A 396 -2.31 -7.40 8.85
N TYR A 397 -2.46 -7.12 7.56
CA TYR A 397 -1.41 -7.27 6.58
C TYR A 397 -0.69 -5.94 6.43
N TYR A 398 0.64 -5.95 6.38
CA TYR A 398 1.43 -4.73 6.31
C TYR A 398 2.63 -4.92 5.39
N THR A 399 3.12 -3.83 4.82
CA THR A 399 4.39 -3.82 4.07
C THR A 399 5.52 -3.51 5.03
N GLY A 400 6.49 -4.41 5.13
CA GLY A 400 7.73 -4.18 5.88
C GLY A 400 8.90 -3.87 4.95
N GLN A 401 9.81 -3.02 5.43
CA GLN A 401 11.03 -2.63 4.74
C GLN A 401 12.24 -3.11 5.53
N GLY A 402 13.13 -3.82 4.85
CA GLY A 402 14.39 -4.30 5.39
C GLY A 402 15.57 -3.46 4.95
N LYS A 403 16.75 -3.83 5.47
CA LYS A 403 18.05 -3.28 5.06
C LYS A 403 18.23 -3.38 3.54
N GLY A 404 18.79 -2.35 2.94
CA GLY A 404 18.95 -2.27 1.47
C GLY A 404 17.65 -1.94 0.71
N GLY A 405 16.55 -1.66 1.41
CA GLY A 405 15.29 -1.23 0.80
C GLY A 405 14.47 -2.36 0.19
N THR A 406 14.73 -3.61 0.59
CA THR A 406 13.89 -4.76 0.25
C THR A 406 12.52 -4.61 0.91
N THR A 407 11.47 -5.06 0.24
CA THR A 407 10.11 -5.02 0.79
C THR A 407 9.46 -6.39 0.73
N ALA A 408 8.65 -6.69 1.74
CA ALA A 408 7.80 -7.88 1.79
C ALA A 408 6.49 -7.57 2.53
N ILE A 409 5.51 -8.46 2.41
CA ILE A 409 4.23 -8.35 3.13
C ILE A 409 4.26 -9.31 4.32
N GLY A 410 3.97 -8.78 5.50
CA GLY A 410 3.86 -9.54 6.74
C GLY A 410 2.43 -9.54 7.29
N ALA A 411 2.19 -10.41 8.27
CA ALA A 411 0.95 -10.46 9.05
C ALA A 411 1.20 -10.12 10.53
N ALA A 412 0.19 -9.53 11.17
CA ALA A 412 0.14 -9.25 12.59
C ALA A 412 -1.28 -9.43 13.13
N THR A 413 -1.43 -9.92 14.35
CA THR A 413 -2.71 -10.07 15.04
C THR A 413 -2.88 -8.98 16.09
N LEU A 414 -4.10 -8.48 16.28
CA LEU A 414 -4.43 -7.58 17.36
C LEU A 414 -4.39 -8.32 18.71
N SER A 415 -3.55 -7.85 19.63
CA SER A 415 -3.46 -8.38 20.99
C SER A 415 -4.51 -7.77 21.94
N GLU A 416 -4.70 -8.39 23.10
CA GLU A 416 -5.56 -7.88 24.18
C GLU A 416 -5.17 -6.47 24.67
N ALA A 417 -3.92 -6.05 24.43
CA ALA A 417 -3.43 -4.71 24.75
C ALA A 417 -3.79 -3.64 23.69
N ASN A 418 -4.63 -3.97 22.70
CA ASN A 418 -4.95 -3.12 21.55
C ASN A 418 -3.72 -2.72 20.71
N MET A 419 -2.68 -3.55 20.73
CA MET A 419 -1.47 -3.41 19.92
C MET A 419 -1.37 -4.58 18.95
N PHE A 420 -0.88 -4.34 17.73
CA PHE A 420 -0.61 -5.43 16.81
C PHE A 420 0.71 -6.13 17.16
N VAL A 421 0.70 -7.46 17.07
CA VAL A 421 1.87 -8.31 17.30
C VAL A 421 2.08 -9.18 16.07
N ARG A 422 3.34 -9.27 15.61
CA ARG A 422 3.73 -10.06 14.42
C ARG A 422 3.23 -11.48 14.54
N GLU A 423 2.48 -11.92 13.55
CA GLU A 423 1.87 -13.25 13.49
C GLU A 423 2.76 -14.19 12.67
N GLN A 424 3.25 -15.26 13.30
CA GLN A 424 4.13 -16.20 12.61
C GLN A 424 3.38 -16.99 11.54
N ALA A 425 3.99 -17.15 10.37
CA ALA A 425 3.54 -18.10 9.36
C ALA A 425 3.95 -19.54 9.76
N ALA A 426 3.53 -20.01 10.93
CA ALA A 426 3.84 -21.35 11.39
C ALA A 426 2.79 -22.35 10.92
N VAL A 427 3.22 -23.42 10.26
CA VAL A 427 2.38 -24.58 9.95
C VAL A 427 2.15 -25.35 11.25
N THR A 428 0.96 -25.24 11.83
CA THR A 428 0.51 -26.20 12.85
C THR A 428 0.01 -27.43 12.11
N PHE A 429 0.85 -28.47 12.02
CA PHE A 429 0.36 -29.81 11.70
C PHE A 429 -0.34 -30.34 12.95
N ALA A 430 -1.65 -30.58 12.85
CA ALA A 430 -2.39 -31.38 13.83
C ALA A 430 -2.17 -32.87 13.58
#